data_AF-A0A920KN07-F1
#
_entry.id   AF-A0A920KN07-F1
#
_cell.length_a   1.000
_cell.length_b   1.000
_cell.length_c   1.000
_cell.angle_alpha   90.00
_cell.angle_beta   90.00
_cell.angle_gamma   90.00
#
_symmetry.space_group_name_H-M   'P 1'
#
loop_
_entity.id
_entity.type
_entity.pdbx_description
1 polymer ?
#
loop_
_entity_poly.entity_id
_entity_poly.type
_entity_poly.pdbx_seq_one_letter_code
_entity_poly.pdbx_strand_id
1 'polypeptide(L)' 'MMGLVTGVLIWSGAHLFKRVAPEARARLGNAGRPLMALLLLASVVLMTLGYQQASTTVWWGRQATWVG' A
#
# COMPACT_ATOMS: atom_id res chain seq x y z
N MET A 1 1.60 1.50 13.47
CA MET A 1 0.91 0.21 13.22
C MET A 1 -0.40 0.37 12.45
N MET A 2 -1.36 1.20 12.90
CA MET A 2 -2.66 1.36 12.24
C MET A 2 -2.58 1.91 10.79
N GLY A 3 -1.72 2.89 10.52
CA GLY A 3 -1.57 3.48 9.17
C GLY A 3 -1.12 2.48 8.09
N LEU A 4 -0.31 1.49 8.45
CA LEU A 4 0.11 0.41 7.54
C LEU A 4 -1.07 -0.49 7.16
N VAL A 5 -1.86 -0.90 8.15
CA VAL A 5 -3.01 -1.80 7.95
C VAL A 5 -4.06 -1.13 7.08
N THR A 6 -4.37 0.15 7.32
CA THR A 6 -5.30 0.91 6.48
C THR A 6 -4.78 1.03 5.04
N GLY A 7 -3.48 1.23 4.84
CA GLY A 7 -2.86 1.24 3.53
C GLY A 7 -3.01 -0.12 2.81
N VAL A 8 -2.73 -1.23 3.49
CA VAL A 8 -2.90 -2.58 2.92
C VAL A 8 -4.35 -2.86 2.53
N LEU A 9 -5.32 -2.43 3.33
CA LEU A 9 -6.74 -2.60 3.03
C LEU A 9 -7.16 -1.85 1.78
N ILE A 10 -6.73 -0.58 1.64
CA ILE A 10 -7.00 0.24 0.45
C ILE A 10 -6.33 -0.38 -0.79
N TRP A 11 -5.07 -0.82 -0.66
CA TRP A 11 -4.34 -1.49 -1.74
C TRP A 11 -5.05 -2.76 -2.21
N SER A 12 -5.46 -3.61 -1.27
CA SER A 12 -6.16 -4.87 -1.55
C SER A 12 -7.49 -4.60 -2.24
N GLY A 13 -8.25 -3.63 -1.73
CA GLY A 13 -9.50 -3.18 -2.34
C GLY A 13 -9.30 -2.71 -3.78
N ALA A 14 -8.32 -1.84 -4.03
CA ALA A 14 -8.03 -1.33 -5.38
C ALA A 14 -7.58 -2.43 -6.36
N HIS A 15 -6.79 -3.41 -5.91
CA HIS A 15 -6.36 -4.55 -6.72
C HIS A 15 -7.50 -5.52 -7.03
N LEU A 16 -8.30 -5.86 -6.02
CA LEU A 16 -9.41 -6.80 -6.13
C LEU A 16 -10.63 -6.18 -6.83
N PHE A 17 -10.77 -4.86 -6.86
CA PHE A 17 -11.92 -4.17 -7.47
C PHE A 17 -12.19 -4.60 -8.91
N LYS A 18 -11.13 -4.82 -9.71
CA LYS A 18 -11.26 -5.32 -11.09
C LYS A 18 -11.78 -6.77 -11.15
N ARG A 19 -11.46 -7.58 -10.14
CA ARG A 19 -11.85 -9.01 -10.07
C ARG A 19 -13.22 -9.22 -9.45
N VAL A 20 -13.59 -8.42 -8.45
CA VAL A 20 -14.83 -8.57 -7.68
C VAL A 20 -16.02 -7.88 -8.37
N ALA A 21 -15.79 -6.74 -9.02
CA ALA A 21 -16.86 -5.96 -9.64
C ALA A 21 -16.48 -5.45 -11.04
N PRO A 22 -16.39 -6.34 -12.05
CA PRO A 22 -16.08 -5.96 -13.43
C PRO A 22 -17.12 -5.01 -14.03
N GLU A 23 -18.42 -5.16 -13.71
CA GLU A 23 -19.49 -4.26 -14.16
C GLU A 23 -19.41 -2.86 -13.55
N ALA A 24 -19.09 -2.75 -12.25
CA ALA A 24 -18.88 -1.45 -11.60
C ALA A 24 -17.67 -0.71 -12.19
N ARG A 25 -16.63 -1.47 -12.58
CA ARG A 25 -15.48 -0.91 -13.30
C ARG A 25 -15.82 -0.49 -14.73
N ALA A 26 -16.67 -1.24 -15.43
CA ALA A 26 -17.17 -0.86 -16.75
C ALA A 26 -18.02 0.43 -16.69
N ARG A 27 -18.86 0.58 -15.66
CA ARG A 27 -19.64 1.80 -15.39
C ARG A 27 -18.78 3.04 -15.12
N LEU A 28 -17.58 2.85 -14.56
CA LEU A 28 -16.63 3.93 -14.29
C LEU A 28 -15.93 4.44 -15.57
N GLY A 29 -16.09 3.73 -16.70
CA GLY A 29 -15.61 4.14 -18.01
C GLY A 29 -14.12 4.47 -18.05
N ASN A 30 -13.75 5.45 -18.89
CA ASN A 30 -12.36 5.90 -19.05
C ASN A 30 -11.75 6.51 -17.77
N ALA A 31 -12.58 7.02 -16.85
CA ALA A 31 -12.12 7.61 -15.58
C ALA A 31 -11.67 6.55 -14.56
N GLY A 32 -12.06 5.28 -14.73
CA GLY A 32 -11.71 4.23 -13.78
C GLY A 32 -10.23 3.88 -13.72
N ARG A 33 -9.48 4.09 -14.81
CA ARG A 33 -8.02 3.88 -14.83
C ARG A 33 -7.27 4.89 -13.97
N PRO A 34 -7.37 6.22 -14.22
CA PRO A 34 -6.65 7.21 -13.43
C PRO A 34 -7.09 7.23 -11.96
N LEU A 35 -8.37 6.99 -11.67
CA LEU A 35 -8.86 6.93 -10.28
C LEU A 35 -8.18 5.82 -9.46
N MET A 36 -8.05 4.62 -10.05
CA MET A 36 -7.38 3.51 -9.35
C MET A 36 -5.88 3.75 -9.20
N ALA A 37 -5.25 4.43 -10.16
CA ALA A 37 -3.84 4.83 -10.03
C ALA A 37 -3.64 5.79 -8.85
N LEU A 38 -4.54 6.77 -8.68
CA LEU A 38 -4.51 7.69 -7.54
C LEU A 38 -4.77 6.99 -6.20
N LEU A 39 -5.74 6.06 -6.15
CA LEU A 39 -6.00 5.25 -4.96
C LEU A 39 -4.78 4.41 -4.54
N LEU A 40 -4.11 3.79 -5.51
CA LEU A 40 -2.89 3.02 -5.25
C LEU A 40 -1.74 3.91 -4.79
N LEU A 41 -1.57 5.09 -5.39
CA LEU A 41 -0.59 6.09 -4.95
C LEU A 41 -0.85 6.52 -3.51
N ALA A 42 -2.09 6.91 -3.19
CA ALA A 42 -2.48 7.29 -1.83
C ALA A 42 -2.25 6.16 -0.83
N SER A 43 -2.55 4.92 -1.22
CA SER A 43 -2.29 3.72 -0.43
C SER A 43 -0.82 3.53 -0.09
N VAL A 44 0.07 3.68 -1.08
CA VAL A 44 1.52 3.57 -0.87
C VAL A 44 2.02 4.69 0.04
N VAL A 45 1.57 5.93 -0.16
CA VAL A 45 1.92 7.06 0.72
C VAL A 45 1.53 6.76 2.18
N LEU A 46 0.33 6.23 2.39
CA LEU A 46 -0.15 5.84 3.72
C LEU A 46 0.74 4.75 4.34
N MET A 47 1.17 3.77 3.55
CA MET A 47 2.10 2.74 4.00
C MET A 47 3.45 3.32 4.39
N THR A 48 4.00 4.22 3.57
CA THR A 48 5.31 4.85 3.84
C THR A 48 5.29 5.65 5.15
N LEU A 49 4.26 6.47 5.34
CA LEU A 49 4.08 7.24 6.58
C LEU A 49 3.85 6.32 7.79
N GLY A 50 3.07 5.25 7.62
CA GLY A 50 2.84 4.25 8.65
C GLY A 50 4.11 3.49 9.04
N TYR A 51 5.01 3.23 8.09
CA TYR A 51 6.30 2.58 8.31
C TYR A 51 7.31 3.50 8.99
N GLN A 52 7.37 4.78 8.60
CA GLN A 52 8.26 5.75 9.25
C GLN A 52 7.92 5.96 10.72
N GLN A 53 6.62 5.93 11.07
CA GLN A 53 6.19 6.01 12.47
C GLN A 53 6.29 4.68 13.22
N ALA A 54 6.61 3.58 12.54
CA ALA A 54 6.88 2.32 13.20
C ALA A 54 8.28 2.38 13.81
N SER A 55 8.36 2.61 15.13
CA SER A 55 9.58 2.42 15.91
C SER A 55 9.94 0.93 15.91
N THR A 56 10.77 0.51 14.96
CA THR A 56 11.20 -0.89 14.83
C THR A 56 12.57 -1.06 15.45
N THR A 57 12.73 -2.10 16.27
CA THR A 57 14.06 -2.55 16.69
C THR A 57 14.74 -3.18 15.48
N VAL A 58 15.91 -2.66 15.10
CA VAL A 58 16.66 -3.14 13.94
C VAL A 58 17.43 -4.40 14.33
N TRP A 59 16.89 -5.57 14.01
CA TRP A 59 17.50 -6.87 14.32
C TRP A 59 18.70 -7.25 13.43
N TRP A 60 18.80 -6.63 12.25
CA TRP A 60 19.83 -6.91 11.23
C TRP A 60 20.74 -5.71 10.99
N GLY A 61 21.00 -4.92 12.04
CA GLY A 61 21.94 -3.82 11.97
C GLY A 61 23.35 -4.33 11.68
N ARG A 62 24.17 -3.52 11.00
CA ARG A 62 25.58 -3.85 10.74
C ARG A 62 26.29 -3.98 12.09
N GLN A 63 26.59 -5.20 12.53
CA GLN A 63 27.30 -5.44 13.79
C GLN A 63 28.78 -5.65 13.47
N ALA A 64 29.65 -5.02 14.26
CA ALA A 64 31.10 -5.02 14.04
C ALA A 64 31.71 -6.43 13.98
N THR A 65 31.01 -7.43 14.53
CA THR A 65 31.42 -8.83 14.56
C THR A 65 31.19 -9.60 13.25
N TRP A 66 30.43 -9.06 12.28
CA TRP A 66 30.12 -9.73 11.00
C TRP A 66 30.88 -9.16 9.79
N VAL A 67 31.75 -8.18 10.03
CA VAL A 67 32.65 -7.58 9.03
C VAL A 67 34.07 -7.70 9.57
N GLY A 68 34.63 -8.92 9.46
CA GLY A 68 36.05 -9.20 9.61
C GLY A 68 36.71 -9.31 8.23
#